data_AF-A0A7V6DFJ3-F1
#
_entry.id   AF-A0A7V6DFJ3-F1
#
_cell.length_a   1.000
_cell.length_b   1.000
_cell.length_c   1.000
_cell.angle_alpha   90.00
_cell.angle_beta   90.00
_cell.angle_gamma   90.00
#
_symmetry.space_group_name_H-M   'P 1'
#
loop_
_entity.id
_entity.type
_entity.pdbx_description
1 polymer ?
#
loop_
_entity_poly.entity_id
_entity_poly.type
_entity_poly.pdbx_seq_one_letter_code
_entity_poly.pdbx_strand_id
1 'polypeptide(L)'
;MSQATPRRSVESTYSIDICPRCEEGVLAHIQAPHEVEVAGSTVRIPRVQMEECRRCGYRALSGREVRLFDVLFAPHYASITELVAALRSARYMGMFLREEEGESVLGFGSRSYVESLAGDLRDLYLDNESSHVLEGLNRHDGCVPVDVGGRRYTIRLPKIGEGENGVVYDFQEDPGAVFKVAKPRPYSRDHLVKECQVTAFFARHGVPVPAIVDHDPYGNYVVKRRLEGQSLAVIYDSLGEPGSPRHRRVRAAVQAFILRLIDLFARFPESKTSVSPNNIFVVEEGECARCLLVDTGPAPAHDYSRFDFDEYWEVTVPEKIERYRAVGYI
;
A
#
# COMPACT_ATOMS: atom_id res chain seq x y z
N MET A 1 35.86 -5.51 -37.88
CA MET A 1 35.28 -6.21 -36.72
C MET A 1 34.85 -5.15 -35.72
N SER A 2 33.58 -4.76 -35.78
CA SER A 2 32.99 -3.75 -34.87
C SER A 2 32.22 -4.51 -33.80
N GLN A 3 32.69 -4.44 -32.55
CA GLN A 3 32.00 -5.07 -31.42
C GLN A 3 30.81 -4.20 -31.04
N ALA A 4 29.62 -4.72 -31.30
CA ALA A 4 28.36 -4.11 -30.88
C ALA A 4 28.21 -4.23 -29.36
N THR A 5 28.15 -3.08 -28.70
CA THR A 5 27.76 -2.97 -27.29
C THR A 5 26.33 -3.47 -27.13
N PRO A 6 26.03 -4.41 -26.21
CA PRO A 6 24.66 -4.85 -26.01
C PRO A 6 23.87 -3.70 -25.38
N ARG A 7 22.86 -3.21 -26.10
CA ARG A 7 21.82 -2.34 -25.54
C ARG A 7 21.12 -3.13 -24.44
N ARG A 8 21.40 -2.81 -23.18
CA ARG A 8 20.53 -3.19 -22.07
C ARG A 8 19.17 -2.54 -22.31
N SER A 9 18.17 -3.36 -22.61
CA SER A 9 16.77 -2.97 -22.49
C SER A 9 16.55 -2.57 -21.04
N VAL A 10 16.15 -1.32 -20.82
CA VAL A 10 15.50 -0.93 -19.57
C VAL A 10 14.10 -1.51 -19.69
N GLU A 11 13.93 -2.75 -19.24
CA GLU A 11 12.59 -3.28 -18.95
C GLU A 11 12.05 -2.43 -17.81
N SER A 12 11.20 -1.45 -18.13
CA SER A 12 10.28 -0.91 -17.15
C SER A 12 9.30 -2.03 -16.82
N THR A 13 9.52 -2.70 -15.70
CA THR A 13 8.53 -3.53 -15.02
C THR A 13 7.34 -2.64 -14.67
N TYR A 14 6.42 -2.47 -15.62
CA TYR A 14 5.06 -2.03 -15.30
C TYR A 14 4.42 -3.18 -14.52
N SER A 15 4.55 -3.18 -13.19
CA SER A 15 3.78 -4.10 -12.36
C SER A 15 2.31 -3.81 -12.61
N ILE A 16 1.57 -4.86 -12.95
CA ILE A 16 0.12 -4.79 -13.10
C ILE A 16 -0.43 -4.87 -11.69
N ASP A 17 -0.84 -3.75 -11.11
CA ASP A 17 -1.32 -3.67 -9.73
C ASP A 17 -2.82 -4.04 -9.64
N ILE A 18 -3.22 -4.78 -8.60
CA ILE A 18 -4.61 -5.17 -8.33
C ILE A 18 -5.30 -4.03 -7.55
N CYS A 19 -6.55 -3.73 -7.87
CA CYS A 19 -7.30 -2.66 -7.23
C CYS A 19 -7.48 -2.92 -5.71
N PRO A 20 -7.07 -1.98 -4.84
CA PRO A 20 -7.16 -2.17 -3.38
C PRO A 20 -8.59 -2.13 -2.85
N ARG A 21 -9.53 -1.57 -3.62
CA ARG A 21 -10.92 -1.40 -3.18
C ARG A 21 -11.76 -2.65 -3.41
N CYS A 22 -11.60 -3.31 -4.56
CA CYS A 22 -12.40 -4.49 -4.90
C CYS A 22 -11.59 -5.77 -5.01
N GLU A 23 -10.26 -5.70 -5.06
CA GLU A 23 -9.34 -6.84 -5.24
C GLU A 23 -9.60 -7.69 -6.50
N GLU A 24 -10.42 -7.19 -7.40
CA GLU A 24 -10.95 -7.94 -8.52
C GLU A 24 -10.65 -7.27 -9.86
N GLY A 25 -10.44 -5.95 -9.86
CA GLY A 25 -10.08 -5.20 -11.05
C GLY A 25 -8.59 -4.92 -11.07
N VAL A 26 -8.01 -4.85 -12.26
CA VAL A 26 -6.63 -4.39 -12.47
C VAL A 26 -6.62 -2.86 -12.55
N LEU A 27 -5.64 -2.23 -11.91
CA LEU A 27 -5.41 -0.79 -12.02
C LEU A 27 -4.82 -0.46 -13.39
N ALA A 28 -5.46 0.46 -14.09
CA ALA A 28 -4.98 1.00 -15.35
C ALA A 28 -4.48 2.43 -15.15
N HIS A 29 -3.33 2.76 -15.72
CA HIS A 29 -2.89 4.15 -15.79
C HIS A 29 -3.80 4.93 -16.75
N ILE A 30 -4.36 6.02 -16.27
CA ILE A 30 -5.26 6.92 -16.99
C ILE A 30 -4.83 8.37 -16.79
N GLN A 31 -5.36 9.24 -17.65
CA GLN A 31 -5.22 10.68 -17.52
C GLN A 31 -6.62 11.31 -17.43
N ALA A 32 -6.93 11.96 -16.31
CA ALA A 32 -8.25 12.55 -16.07
C ALA A 32 -8.15 13.89 -15.34
N PRO A 33 -9.15 14.78 -15.45
CA PRO A 33 -9.20 15.98 -14.62
C PRO A 33 -9.36 15.60 -13.14
N HIS A 34 -8.65 16.29 -12.26
CA HIS A 34 -8.82 16.18 -10.81
C HIS A 34 -9.27 17.53 -10.26
N GLU A 35 -10.30 17.53 -9.42
CA GLU A 35 -10.82 18.72 -8.77
C GLU A 35 -10.35 18.71 -7.33
N VAL A 36 -9.75 19.82 -6.90
CA VAL A 36 -9.26 20.02 -5.54
C VAL A 36 -10.03 21.17 -4.92
N GLU A 37 -10.56 20.97 -3.73
CA GLU A 37 -11.23 22.02 -2.96
C GLU A 37 -10.20 22.90 -2.26
N VAL A 38 -10.18 24.18 -2.60
CA VAL A 38 -9.28 25.19 -2.03
C VAL A 38 -10.12 26.32 -1.47
N ALA A 39 -10.23 26.37 -0.13
CA ALA A 39 -11.02 27.38 0.59
C ALA A 39 -12.49 27.51 0.10
N GLY A 40 -13.13 26.37 -0.21
CA GLY A 40 -14.50 26.32 -0.73
C GLY A 40 -14.62 26.72 -2.20
N SER A 41 -13.50 26.88 -2.90
CA SER A 41 -13.45 27.03 -4.35
C SER A 41 -12.85 25.77 -4.98
N THR A 42 -13.56 25.21 -5.95
CA THR A 42 -13.07 24.05 -6.70
C THR A 42 -12.04 24.48 -7.75
N VAL A 43 -10.79 24.04 -7.59
CA VAL A 43 -9.72 24.22 -8.57
C VAL A 43 -9.60 22.94 -9.39
N ARG A 44 -9.82 23.06 -10.70
CA ARG A 44 -9.73 21.93 -11.63
C ARG A 44 -8.33 21.84 -12.24
N ILE A 45 -7.64 20.75 -11.95
CA ILE A 45 -6.36 20.40 -12.57
C ILE A 45 -6.66 19.51 -13.78
N PRO A 46 -6.46 20.00 -15.01
CA PRO A 46 -6.66 19.17 -16.17
C PRO A 46 -5.55 18.10 -16.24
N ARG A 47 -5.91 16.91 -16.73
CA ARG A 47 -4.93 15.93 -17.25
C ARG A 47 -3.96 15.33 -16.21
N VAL A 48 -4.46 15.02 -15.03
CA VAL A 48 -3.74 14.33 -13.94
C VAL A 48 -3.59 12.84 -14.26
N GLN A 49 -2.37 12.32 -14.13
CA GLN A 49 -2.04 10.89 -14.22
C GLN A 49 -2.50 10.17 -12.95
N MET A 50 -3.39 9.22 -13.13
CA MET A 50 -4.00 8.44 -12.04
C MET A 50 -4.04 6.95 -12.40
N GLU A 51 -4.13 6.10 -11.39
CA GLU A 51 -4.48 4.70 -11.53
C GLU A 51 -5.99 4.56 -11.33
N GLU A 52 -6.69 3.93 -12.26
CA GLU A 52 -8.13 3.67 -12.19
C GLU A 52 -8.45 2.18 -12.27
N CYS A 53 -9.28 1.70 -11.35
CA CYS A 53 -9.91 0.40 -11.46
C CYS A 53 -11.16 0.49 -12.34
N ARG A 54 -11.11 -0.11 -13.53
CA ARG A 54 -12.27 -0.13 -14.44
C ARG A 54 -13.47 -0.94 -13.91
N ARG A 55 -13.27 -1.79 -12.90
CA ARG A 55 -14.34 -2.62 -12.32
C ARG A 55 -15.17 -1.86 -11.27
N CYS A 56 -14.52 -1.18 -10.33
CA CYS A 56 -15.22 -0.49 -9.24
C CYS A 56 -15.12 1.04 -9.27
N GLY A 57 -14.43 1.62 -10.27
CA GLY A 57 -14.25 3.06 -10.42
C GLY A 57 -13.31 3.70 -9.39
N TYR A 58 -12.57 2.90 -8.60
CA TYR A 58 -11.54 3.42 -7.71
C TYR A 58 -10.48 4.19 -8.50
N ARG A 59 -10.08 5.38 -8.01
CA ARG A 59 -9.03 6.21 -8.61
C ARG A 59 -8.00 6.60 -7.55
N ALA A 60 -6.72 6.51 -7.89
CA ALA A 60 -5.60 6.95 -7.05
C ALA A 60 -4.64 7.82 -7.87
N LEU A 61 -4.10 8.89 -7.28
CA LEU A 61 -3.11 9.75 -7.95
C LEU A 61 -1.78 8.99 -8.11
N SER A 62 -1.12 9.13 -9.27
CA SER A 62 0.20 8.53 -9.49
C SER A 62 1.31 9.37 -8.83
N GLY A 63 2.25 8.72 -8.14
CA GLY A 63 3.28 9.37 -7.31
C GLY A 63 4.26 10.31 -8.04
N ARG A 64 4.23 10.40 -9.37
CA ARG A 64 5.07 11.33 -10.16
C ARG A 64 4.54 12.77 -10.17
N GLU A 65 3.22 12.96 -10.08
CA GLU A 65 2.62 14.30 -10.10
C GLU A 65 2.54 14.93 -8.70
N VAL A 66 2.71 14.13 -7.65
CA VAL A 66 2.97 14.60 -6.28
C VAL A 66 4.24 15.48 -6.25
N ARG A 67 5.24 15.19 -7.09
CA ARG A 67 6.49 16.00 -7.19
C ARG A 67 6.35 17.34 -7.92
N LEU A 68 5.24 17.58 -8.61
CA LEU A 68 4.96 18.90 -9.21
C LEU A 68 4.59 19.92 -8.11
N PHE A 69 3.95 19.44 -7.04
CA PHE A 69 3.56 20.23 -5.88
C PHE A 69 4.74 20.52 -4.93
N ASP A 70 5.73 19.63 -4.87
CA ASP A 70 7.01 19.83 -4.16
C ASP A 70 7.73 21.12 -4.60
N VAL A 71 7.65 21.46 -5.89
CA VAL A 71 8.38 22.61 -6.44
C VAL A 71 7.53 23.87 -6.42
N LEU A 72 6.23 23.77 -6.73
CA LEU A 72 5.32 24.92 -6.75
C LEU A 72 5.09 25.55 -5.36
N PHE A 73 5.32 24.81 -4.27
CA PHE A 73 4.93 25.25 -2.92
C PHE A 73 6.02 25.11 -1.84
N ALA A 74 7.28 24.89 -2.20
CA ALA A 74 8.40 24.95 -1.26
C ALA A 74 8.58 26.39 -0.73
N PRO A 75 8.66 26.62 0.60
CA PRO A 75 8.71 27.96 1.21
C PRO A 75 10.06 28.69 1.05
N HIS A 76 10.91 28.25 0.11
CA HIS A 76 12.31 28.67 0.01
C HIS A 76 12.61 29.59 -1.18
N TYR A 77 11.62 29.92 -2.01
CA TYR A 77 11.81 30.79 -3.16
C TYR A 77 11.22 32.16 -2.87
N ALA A 78 12.09 33.17 -2.78
CA ALA A 78 11.70 34.54 -2.51
C ALA A 78 11.08 35.22 -3.76
N SER A 79 11.26 34.61 -4.94
CA SER A 79 10.67 35.08 -6.20
C SER A 79 10.36 33.95 -7.19
N ILE A 80 9.45 34.23 -8.13
CA ILE A 80 9.08 33.34 -9.24
C ILE A 80 10.31 32.98 -10.10
N THR A 81 11.29 33.89 -10.22
CA THR A 81 12.52 33.66 -11.00
C THR A 81 13.42 32.58 -10.39
N GLU A 82 13.49 32.49 -9.07
CA GLU A 82 14.25 31.44 -8.36
C GLU A 82 13.57 30.07 -8.50
N LEU A 83 12.24 30.04 -8.42
CA LEU A 83 11.42 28.86 -8.69
C LEU A 83 11.66 28.34 -10.12
N VAL A 84 11.62 29.22 -11.12
CA VAL A 84 11.89 28.87 -12.53
C VAL A 84 13.32 28.39 -12.75
N ALA A 85 14.31 28.96 -12.05
CA ALA A 85 15.70 28.50 -12.11
C ALA A 85 15.89 27.12 -11.48
N ALA A 86 15.23 26.84 -10.35
CA ALA A 86 15.22 25.53 -9.70
C ALA A 86 14.57 24.47 -10.60
N LEU A 87 13.42 24.78 -11.21
CA LEU A 87 12.73 23.93 -12.19
C LEU A 87 13.62 23.59 -13.41
N ARG A 88 14.37 24.56 -13.92
CA ARG A 88 15.34 24.35 -15.01
C ARG A 88 16.52 23.47 -14.57
N SER A 89 17.04 23.68 -13.36
CA SER A 89 18.15 22.90 -12.79
C SER A 89 17.78 21.43 -12.56
N ALA A 90 16.52 21.16 -12.23
CA ALA A 90 15.94 19.83 -12.11
C ALA A 90 15.46 19.24 -13.47
N ARG A 91 15.80 19.87 -14.60
CA ARG A 91 15.52 19.43 -15.98
C ARG A 91 14.04 19.36 -16.37
N TYR A 92 13.15 20.12 -15.71
CA TYR A 92 11.72 20.23 -16.05
C TYR A 92 11.42 21.24 -17.18
N MET A 93 12.18 21.16 -18.29
CA MET A 93 12.16 22.17 -19.36
C MET A 93 10.96 22.11 -20.31
N GLY A 94 10.09 21.11 -20.21
CA GLY A 94 8.99 20.87 -21.16
C GLY A 94 7.58 21.18 -20.67
N MET A 95 7.40 21.66 -19.44
CA MET A 95 6.08 21.81 -18.80
C MET A 95 5.60 23.25 -18.63
N PHE A 96 6.46 24.25 -18.90
CA PHE A 96 6.06 25.65 -18.91
C PHE A 96 5.94 26.10 -20.35
N LEU A 97 4.76 26.65 -20.68
CA LEU A 97 4.56 27.36 -21.93
C LEU A 97 5.67 28.39 -22.11
N ARG A 98 6.09 28.61 -23.36
CA ARG A 98 6.90 29.76 -23.73
C ARG A 98 6.20 31.00 -23.16
N GLU A 99 6.89 31.73 -22.29
CA GLU A 99 6.40 32.98 -21.71
C GLU A 99 6.01 33.93 -22.85
N GLU A 100 4.71 34.08 -23.07
CA GLU A 100 4.14 35.34 -23.51
C GLU A 100 3.04 35.69 -22.49
N GLU A 101 3.23 36.86 -21.89
CA GLU A 101 2.30 37.61 -21.02
C GLU A 101 2.29 37.27 -19.52
N GLY A 102 2.56 38.31 -18.73
CA GLY A 102 2.76 38.27 -17.30
C GLY A 102 1.51 38.66 -16.53
N GLU A 103 1.28 37.97 -15.41
CA GLU A 103 0.39 38.44 -14.36
C GLU A 103 1.06 38.24 -12.99
N SER A 104 1.49 39.36 -12.43
CA SER A 104 2.08 39.49 -11.11
C SER A 104 1.00 39.95 -10.12
N VAL A 105 0.30 39.02 -9.47
CA VAL A 105 -0.46 39.30 -8.23
C VAL A 105 -0.51 38.04 -7.36
N LEU A 106 0.44 37.90 -6.42
CA LEU A 106 0.38 36.88 -5.37
C LEU A 106 -0.06 37.55 -4.05
N GLY A 107 -1.32 37.32 -3.66
CA GLY A 107 -1.84 37.70 -2.34
C GLY A 107 -1.49 36.64 -1.30
N PHE A 108 -1.16 37.06 -0.09
CA PHE A 108 -0.89 36.16 1.04
C PHE A 108 -2.19 35.50 1.52
N GLY A 109 -2.19 34.17 1.63
CA GLY A 109 -3.32 33.41 2.16
C GLY A 109 -3.49 33.58 3.67
N SER A 110 -4.71 33.32 4.16
CA SER A 110 -5.06 33.42 5.58
C SER A 110 -4.29 32.42 6.46
N ARG A 111 -4.28 32.63 7.79
CA ARG A 111 -3.66 31.68 8.74
C ARG A 111 -4.30 30.29 8.69
N SER A 112 -5.62 30.23 8.46
CA SER A 112 -6.34 28.97 8.22
C SER A 112 -5.91 28.29 6.91
N TYR A 113 -5.58 29.07 5.87
CA TYR A 113 -5.00 28.58 4.62
C TYR A 113 -3.60 28.00 4.83
N VAL A 114 -2.76 28.62 5.66
CA VAL A 114 -1.43 28.08 6.00
C VAL A 114 -1.54 26.81 6.86
N GLU A 115 -2.50 26.74 7.78
CA GLU A 115 -2.73 25.56 8.62
C GLU A 115 -3.27 24.35 7.84
N SER A 116 -4.17 24.55 6.87
CA SER A 116 -4.61 23.48 5.97
C SER A 116 -3.48 23.02 5.05
N LEU A 117 -2.72 23.97 4.49
CA LEU A 117 -1.57 23.68 3.63
C LEU A 117 -0.46 22.93 4.38
N ALA A 118 -0.30 23.15 5.68
CA ALA A 118 0.68 22.44 6.49
C ALA A 118 0.36 20.94 6.66
N GLY A 119 -0.91 20.54 6.55
CA GLY A 119 -1.30 19.12 6.49
C GLY A 119 -0.85 18.49 5.17
N ASP A 120 -1.26 19.10 4.06
CA ASP A 120 -0.94 18.63 2.72
C ASP A 120 0.58 18.60 2.46
N LEU A 121 1.32 19.62 2.89
CA LEU A 121 2.78 19.69 2.79
C LEU A 121 3.49 18.65 3.67
N ARG A 122 2.89 18.28 4.82
CA ARG A 122 3.44 17.24 5.70
C ARG A 122 3.28 15.86 5.05
N ASP A 123 2.10 15.56 4.52
CA ASP A 123 1.85 14.28 3.86
C ASP A 123 2.75 14.11 2.62
N LEU A 124 2.95 15.20 1.88
CA LEU A 124 3.86 15.30 0.74
C LEU A 124 5.35 15.11 1.11
N TYR A 125 5.82 15.80 2.16
CA TYR A 125 7.19 15.64 2.68
C TYR A 125 7.47 14.20 3.10
N LEU A 126 6.53 13.60 3.85
CA LEU A 126 6.67 12.23 4.30
C LEU A 126 6.71 11.29 3.08
N ASP A 127 5.92 11.51 2.01
CA ASP A 127 5.87 10.63 0.82
C ASP A 127 7.21 10.55 0.10
N ASN A 128 7.95 11.65 0.11
CA ASN A 128 9.32 11.68 -0.39
C ASN A 128 10.29 10.88 0.50
N GLU A 129 10.15 10.90 1.83
CA GLU A 129 10.97 10.07 2.72
C GLU A 129 10.82 8.57 2.39
N SER A 130 9.59 8.07 2.27
CA SER A 130 9.35 6.67 1.92
C SER A 130 9.88 6.32 0.52
N SER A 131 9.79 7.23 -0.46
CA SER A 131 10.34 7.02 -1.81
C SER A 131 11.86 6.81 -1.79
N HIS A 132 12.58 7.72 -1.12
CA HIS A 132 14.04 7.69 -1.06
C HIS A 132 14.56 6.44 -0.35
N VAL A 133 13.85 6.01 0.71
CA VAL A 133 14.17 4.77 1.42
C VAL A 133 13.98 3.58 0.48
N LEU A 134 12.82 3.42 -0.14
CA LEU A 134 12.53 2.23 -0.97
C LEU A 134 13.39 2.17 -2.25
N GLU A 135 13.60 3.29 -2.95
CA GLU A 135 14.46 3.34 -4.14
C GLU A 135 15.92 3.00 -3.82
N GLY A 136 16.43 3.43 -2.66
CA GLY A 136 17.78 3.11 -2.20
C GLY A 136 17.99 1.64 -1.86
N LEU A 137 16.95 0.95 -1.37
CA LEU A 137 17.04 -0.43 -0.90
C LEU A 137 16.99 -1.48 -2.01
N ASN A 138 16.51 -1.15 -3.21
CA ASN A 138 16.37 -2.10 -4.33
C ASN A 138 17.71 -2.59 -4.93
N ARG A 139 18.87 -2.21 -4.38
CA ARG A 139 20.21 -2.50 -4.94
C ARG A 139 21.18 -3.17 -3.96
N HIS A 140 20.70 -3.61 -2.79
CA HIS A 140 21.57 -4.08 -1.71
C HIS A 140 21.07 -5.40 -1.12
N ASP A 141 22.01 -6.24 -0.71
CA ASP A 141 21.78 -7.39 0.18
C ASP A 141 22.48 -7.11 1.52
N GLY A 142 21.88 -7.56 2.63
CA GLY A 142 22.44 -7.38 3.98
C GLY A 142 21.65 -6.40 4.86
N CYS A 143 22.25 -5.94 5.95
CA CYS A 143 21.62 -5.05 6.91
C CYS A 143 21.87 -3.59 6.53
N VAL A 144 20.80 -2.80 6.39
CA VAL A 144 20.87 -1.41 5.97
C VAL A 144 20.17 -0.52 6.99
N PRO A 145 20.81 0.58 7.43
CA PRO A 145 20.13 1.57 8.25
C PRO A 145 19.15 2.36 7.39
N VAL A 146 17.93 2.54 7.89
CA VAL A 146 16.88 3.36 7.29
C VAL A 146 16.46 4.44 8.27
N ASP A 147 16.24 5.64 7.76
CA ASP A 147 15.63 6.74 8.51
C ASP A 147 14.19 6.88 8.03
N VAL A 148 13.23 6.66 8.92
CA VAL A 148 11.80 6.69 8.60
C VAL A 148 11.06 7.37 9.76
N GLY A 149 10.36 8.47 9.47
CA GLY A 149 9.63 9.22 10.49
C GLY A 149 10.55 9.84 11.57
N GLY A 150 11.76 10.25 11.16
CA GLY A 150 12.77 10.84 12.06
C GLY A 150 13.38 9.87 13.07
N ARG A 151 13.23 8.56 12.83
CA ARG A 151 13.84 7.50 13.64
C ARG A 151 14.69 6.59 12.76
N ARG A 152 15.83 6.18 13.30
CA ARG A 152 16.76 5.28 12.63
C ARG A 152 16.51 3.84 13.04
N TYR A 153 16.24 2.99 12.06
CA TYR A 153 16.06 1.55 12.19
C TYR A 153 17.08 0.81 11.34
N THR A 154 17.25 -0.49 11.58
CA THR A 154 18.06 -1.38 10.76
C THR A 154 17.17 -2.48 10.21
N ILE A 155 17.11 -2.60 8.89
CA ILE A 155 16.35 -3.65 8.23
C ILE A 155 17.28 -4.57 7.47
N ARG A 156 16.86 -5.83 7.27
CA ARG A 156 17.60 -6.79 6.46
C ARG A 156 16.95 -6.96 5.09
N LEU A 157 17.78 -6.91 4.07
CA LEU A 157 17.46 -7.13 2.67
C LEU A 157 17.79 -8.57 2.25
N PRO A 158 17.06 -9.13 1.26
CA PRO A 158 16.01 -8.50 0.46
C PRO A 158 14.69 -8.31 1.23
N LYS A 159 13.74 -7.57 0.64
CA LYS A 159 12.35 -7.51 1.15
C LYS A 159 11.77 -8.93 1.22
N ILE A 160 11.02 -9.21 2.27
CA ILE A 160 10.36 -10.52 2.48
C ILE A 160 8.91 -10.53 2.01
N GLY A 161 8.34 -9.35 1.73
CA GLY A 161 7.02 -9.21 1.14
C GLY A 161 6.80 -7.81 0.58
N GLU A 162 5.98 -7.71 -0.45
CA GLU A 162 5.51 -6.45 -0.99
C GLU A 162 4.00 -6.56 -1.21
N GLY A 163 3.26 -5.68 -0.54
CA GLY A 163 1.83 -5.49 -0.76
C GLY A 163 1.58 -4.21 -1.56
N GLU A 164 0.31 -3.89 -1.75
CA GLU A 164 -0.10 -2.68 -2.45
C GLU A 164 0.35 -1.41 -1.73
N ASN A 165 0.14 -1.35 -0.40
CA ASN A 165 0.37 -0.15 0.40
C ASN A 165 1.72 -0.12 1.11
N GLY A 166 2.52 -1.18 1.03
CA GLY A 166 3.78 -1.20 1.76
C GLY A 166 4.69 -2.37 1.43
N VAL A 167 5.95 -2.21 1.84
CA VAL A 167 7.01 -3.20 1.66
C VAL A 167 7.44 -3.70 3.03
N VAL A 168 7.60 -5.01 3.17
CA VAL A 168 7.91 -5.71 4.42
C VAL A 168 9.34 -6.23 4.37
N TYR A 169 10.08 -5.94 5.43
CA TYR A 169 11.46 -6.35 5.65
C TYR A 169 11.62 -7.09 6.97
N ASP A 170 12.69 -7.86 7.08
CA ASP A 170 13.15 -8.39 8.35
C ASP A 170 13.64 -7.23 9.24
N PHE A 171 13.18 -7.19 10.49
CA PHE A 171 13.62 -6.18 11.47
C PHE A 171 14.87 -6.68 12.21
N GLN A 172 15.99 -5.96 12.09
CA GLN A 172 17.26 -6.48 12.58
C GLN A 172 17.38 -6.41 14.11
N GLU A 173 16.75 -5.42 14.74
CA GLU A 173 16.77 -5.21 16.18
C GLU A 173 15.95 -6.26 16.94
N ASP A 174 14.95 -6.88 16.31
CA ASP A 174 14.15 -7.98 16.86
C ASP A 174 13.84 -9.01 15.78
N PRO A 175 14.52 -10.17 15.76
CA PRO A 175 14.27 -11.25 14.79
C PRO A 175 12.84 -11.83 14.84
N GLY A 176 12.14 -11.62 15.96
CA GLY A 176 10.73 -11.97 16.14
C GLY A 176 9.77 -10.91 15.60
N ALA A 177 10.25 -9.93 14.82
CA ALA A 177 9.46 -8.87 14.24
C ALA A 177 9.82 -8.60 12.77
N VAL A 178 8.89 -7.94 12.09
CA VAL A 178 9.02 -7.47 10.71
C VAL A 178 8.73 -5.99 10.65
N PHE A 179 9.40 -5.30 9.73
CA PHE A 179 9.32 -3.87 9.52
C PHE A 179 8.58 -3.59 8.20
N LYS A 180 7.36 -3.04 8.27
CA LYS A 180 6.58 -2.65 7.09
C LYS A 180 6.66 -1.13 6.91
N VAL A 181 7.06 -0.69 5.72
CA VAL A 181 7.12 0.73 5.32
C VAL A 181 6.02 1.02 4.32
N ALA A 182 5.32 2.14 4.47
CA ALA A 182 4.34 2.59 3.48
C ALA A 182 5.00 2.90 2.14
N LYS A 183 4.38 2.51 1.02
CA LYS A 183 4.79 3.01 -0.30
C LYS A 183 4.54 4.52 -0.38
N PRO A 184 5.28 5.25 -1.22
CA PRO A 184 5.15 6.70 -1.38
C PRO A 184 3.92 7.08 -2.21
N ARG A 185 2.75 6.74 -1.69
CA ARG A 185 1.45 7.12 -2.23
C ARG A 185 0.64 7.63 -1.02
N PRO A 186 -0.04 8.79 -1.10
CA PRO A 186 -0.71 9.40 0.06
C PRO A 186 -1.64 8.43 0.80
N TYR A 187 -2.37 7.59 0.06
CA TYR A 187 -3.31 6.63 0.63
C TYR A 187 -2.64 5.45 1.37
N SER A 188 -1.37 5.15 1.08
CA SER A 188 -0.64 4.05 1.73
C SER A 188 -0.47 4.29 3.23
N ARG A 189 -0.23 5.54 3.63
CA ARG A 189 -0.08 5.94 5.04
C ARG A 189 -1.37 5.85 5.81
N ASP A 190 -2.41 6.47 5.27
CA ASP A 190 -3.76 6.36 5.81
C ASP A 190 -4.16 4.91 5.99
N HIS A 191 -3.78 4.06 5.02
CA HIS A 191 -4.00 2.64 5.10
C HIS A 191 -3.20 1.98 6.22
N LEU A 192 -1.93 2.30 6.41
CA LEU A 192 -1.12 1.79 7.54
C LEU A 192 -1.67 2.25 8.90
N VAL A 193 -2.11 3.51 9.03
CA VAL A 193 -2.74 4.03 10.26
C VAL A 193 -4.03 3.24 10.54
N LYS A 194 -4.90 3.10 9.55
CA LYS A 194 -6.16 2.35 9.69
C LYS A 194 -5.90 0.87 9.96
N GLU A 195 -4.93 0.26 9.28
CA GLU A 195 -4.49 -1.12 9.53
C GLU A 195 -4.06 -1.29 10.99
N CYS A 196 -3.36 -0.32 11.57
CA CYS A 196 -3.01 -0.36 12.99
C CYS A 196 -4.24 -0.32 13.91
N GLN A 197 -5.18 0.58 13.63
CA GLN A 197 -6.43 0.71 14.40
C GLN A 197 -7.30 -0.56 14.32
N VAL A 198 -7.46 -1.11 13.11
CA VAL A 198 -8.25 -2.31 12.85
C VAL A 198 -7.56 -3.55 13.44
N THR A 199 -6.23 -3.66 13.37
CA THR A 199 -5.47 -4.72 14.07
C THR A 199 -5.72 -4.69 15.57
N ALA A 200 -5.64 -3.51 16.20
CA ALA A 200 -5.90 -3.36 17.63
C ALA A 200 -7.38 -3.68 17.98
N PHE A 201 -8.32 -3.36 17.09
CA PHE A 201 -9.71 -3.76 17.22
C PHE A 201 -9.87 -5.29 17.19
N PHE A 202 -9.28 -5.97 16.22
CA PHE A 202 -9.35 -7.43 16.10
C PHE A 202 -8.73 -8.15 17.29
N ALA A 203 -7.56 -7.69 17.75
CA ALA A 203 -6.91 -8.23 18.93
C ALA A 203 -7.81 -8.15 20.18
N ARG A 204 -8.51 -7.01 20.39
CA ARG A 204 -9.47 -6.83 21.49
C ARG A 204 -10.70 -7.73 21.40
N HIS A 205 -11.09 -8.12 20.18
CA HIS A 205 -12.19 -9.06 19.93
C HIS A 205 -11.70 -10.51 19.82
N GLY A 206 -10.44 -10.77 20.18
CA GLY A 206 -9.80 -12.07 20.24
C GLY A 206 -9.54 -12.72 18.87
N VAL A 207 -9.62 -11.98 17.77
CA VAL A 207 -9.24 -12.45 16.44
C VAL A 207 -7.70 -12.48 16.40
N PRO A 208 -7.07 -13.65 16.13
CA PRO A 208 -5.62 -13.73 16.02
C PRO A 208 -5.10 -12.85 14.87
N VAL A 209 -4.27 -11.87 15.23
CA VAL A 209 -3.59 -10.93 14.33
C VAL A 209 -2.16 -10.71 14.84
N PRO A 210 -1.19 -10.37 13.98
CA PRO A 210 0.16 -10.04 14.43
C PRO A 210 0.14 -8.82 15.36
N ALA A 211 0.73 -8.96 16.55
CA ALA A 211 0.82 -7.85 17.50
C ALA A 211 1.67 -6.71 16.92
N ILE A 212 1.19 -5.48 17.07
CA ILE A 212 1.93 -4.26 16.72
C ILE A 212 2.90 -3.97 17.86
N VAL A 213 4.18 -3.91 17.52
CA VAL A 213 5.28 -3.67 18.46
C VAL A 213 5.58 -2.18 18.53
N ASP A 214 5.64 -1.53 17.37
CA ASP A 214 5.84 -0.09 17.23
C ASP A 214 5.16 0.39 15.95
N HIS A 215 4.80 1.66 15.89
CA HIS A 215 4.23 2.28 14.69
C HIS A 215 4.38 3.80 14.78
N ASP A 216 4.42 4.43 13.63
CA ASP A 216 4.38 5.88 13.53
C ASP A 216 2.94 6.40 13.45
N PRO A 217 2.56 7.45 14.20
CA PRO A 217 1.22 8.04 14.15
C PRO A 217 0.83 8.58 12.77
N TYR A 218 1.80 8.86 11.88
CA TYR A 218 1.54 9.30 10.51
C TYR A 218 1.54 8.14 9.50
N GLY A 219 1.68 6.89 9.93
CA GLY A 219 1.57 5.73 9.03
C GLY A 219 2.78 5.51 8.13
N ASN A 220 3.94 6.09 8.43
CA ASN A 220 5.15 5.85 7.65
C ASN A 220 5.65 4.41 7.75
N TYR A 221 5.56 3.82 8.95
CA TYR A 221 5.93 2.45 9.20
C TYR A 221 5.09 1.81 10.29
N VAL A 222 5.15 0.48 10.31
CA VAL A 222 4.67 -0.36 11.41
C VAL A 222 5.62 -1.53 11.61
N VAL A 223 5.98 -1.79 12.87
CA VAL A 223 6.73 -2.96 13.32
C VAL A 223 5.73 -3.96 13.89
N LYS A 224 5.70 -5.16 13.33
CA LYS A 224 4.76 -6.22 13.74
C LYS A 224 5.50 -7.46 14.17
N ARG A 225 4.93 -8.23 15.10
CA ARG A 225 5.45 -9.56 15.40
C ARG A 225 5.45 -10.42 14.14
N ARG A 226 6.56 -11.12 13.94
CA ARG A 226 6.69 -12.10 12.87
C ARG A 226 5.68 -13.21 13.12
N LEU A 227 5.08 -13.68 12.05
CA LEU A 227 4.09 -14.73 12.08
C LEU A 227 4.76 -16.07 11.82
N GLU A 228 4.34 -17.07 12.59
CA GLU A 228 4.53 -18.47 12.25
C GLU A 228 3.45 -18.86 11.24
N GLY A 229 3.75 -19.78 10.32
CA GLY A 229 2.82 -20.25 9.30
C GLY A 229 2.97 -19.60 7.92
N GLN A 230 2.05 -19.95 7.02
CA GLN A 230 2.06 -19.54 5.61
C GLN A 230 0.65 -19.12 5.19
N SER A 231 0.53 -18.25 4.18
CA SER A 231 -0.78 -17.87 3.64
C SER A 231 -1.50 -19.08 3.06
N LEU A 232 -2.84 -19.08 3.18
CA LEU A 232 -3.68 -20.12 2.60
C LEU A 232 -3.43 -20.23 1.10
N ALA A 233 -3.23 -19.10 0.42
CA ALA A 233 -2.90 -19.05 -1.00
C ALA A 233 -1.65 -19.86 -1.38
N VAL A 234 -0.63 -19.90 -0.51
CA VAL A 234 0.62 -20.65 -0.73
C VAL A 234 0.43 -22.14 -0.46
N ILE A 235 -0.30 -22.51 0.59
CA ILE A 235 -0.37 -23.91 1.02
C ILE A 235 -1.51 -24.70 0.37
N TYR A 236 -2.52 -24.04 -0.21
CA TYR A 236 -3.78 -24.64 -0.65
C TYR A 236 -3.58 -25.89 -1.52
N ASP A 237 -2.79 -25.78 -2.59
CA ASP A 237 -2.53 -26.89 -3.52
C ASP A 237 -1.75 -28.04 -2.88
N SER A 238 -1.02 -27.77 -1.79
CA SER A 238 -0.24 -28.77 -1.05
C SER A 238 -1.03 -29.47 0.07
N LEU A 239 -2.30 -29.09 0.30
CA LEU A 239 -3.15 -29.71 1.32
C LEU A 239 -3.50 -31.18 0.98
N GLY A 240 -3.30 -31.58 -0.28
CA GLY A 240 -3.68 -32.87 -0.82
C GLY A 240 -5.16 -32.96 -1.12
N GLU A 241 -5.61 -34.17 -1.46
CA GLU A 241 -7.00 -34.47 -1.83
C GLU A 241 -8.00 -33.96 -0.77
N PRO A 242 -9.22 -33.53 -1.15
CA PRO A 242 -10.23 -33.00 -0.23
C PRO A 242 -10.54 -33.90 0.99
N GLY A 243 -10.38 -35.22 0.83
CA GLY A 243 -10.56 -36.21 1.89
C GLY A 243 -9.34 -36.45 2.77
N SER A 244 -8.20 -35.81 2.52
CA SER A 244 -6.97 -36.04 3.28
C SER A 244 -7.11 -35.50 4.72
N PRO A 245 -6.43 -36.11 5.72
CA PRO A 245 -6.46 -35.60 7.09
C PRO A 245 -6.01 -34.14 7.19
N ARG A 246 -4.95 -33.75 6.47
CA ARG A 246 -4.44 -32.37 6.46
C ARG A 246 -5.47 -31.40 5.87
N HIS A 247 -6.03 -31.72 4.70
CA HIS A 247 -7.03 -30.89 4.04
C HIS A 247 -8.24 -30.65 4.94
N ARG A 248 -8.83 -31.70 5.52
CA ARG A 248 -9.98 -31.56 6.42
C ARG A 248 -9.70 -30.69 7.63
N ARG A 249 -8.52 -30.84 8.26
CA ARG A 249 -8.14 -30.03 9.43
C ARG A 249 -7.97 -28.56 9.07
N VAL A 250 -7.23 -28.25 8.00
CA VAL A 250 -7.01 -26.86 7.57
C VAL A 250 -8.32 -26.23 7.14
N ARG A 251 -9.14 -26.93 6.35
CA ARG A 251 -10.48 -26.47 5.95
C ARG A 251 -11.35 -26.13 7.16
N ALA A 252 -11.41 -27.02 8.16
CA ALA A 252 -12.20 -26.80 9.37
C ALA A 252 -11.70 -25.60 10.18
N ALA A 253 -10.38 -25.42 10.31
CA ALA A 253 -9.79 -24.27 11.00
C ALA A 253 -10.09 -22.95 10.28
N VAL A 254 -9.95 -22.93 8.95
CA VAL A 254 -10.26 -21.76 8.11
C VAL A 254 -11.76 -21.43 8.18
N GLN A 255 -12.63 -22.45 8.15
CA GLN A 255 -14.07 -22.27 8.28
C GLN A 255 -14.43 -21.61 9.60
N ALA A 256 -13.98 -22.18 10.72
CA ALA A 256 -14.26 -21.62 12.04
C ALA A 256 -13.72 -20.18 12.17
N PHE A 257 -12.55 -19.92 11.59
CA PHE A 257 -11.94 -18.59 11.63
C PHE A 257 -12.72 -17.56 10.82
N ILE A 258 -13.09 -17.88 9.57
CA ILE A 258 -13.80 -16.95 8.69
C ILE A 258 -15.21 -16.68 9.21
N LEU A 259 -15.94 -17.71 9.65
CA LEU A 259 -17.29 -17.51 10.21
C LEU A 259 -17.27 -16.54 11.40
N ARG A 260 -16.23 -16.64 12.25
CA ARG A 260 -16.01 -15.68 13.33
C ARG A 260 -15.78 -14.25 12.84
N LEU A 261 -15.03 -14.07 11.74
CA LEU A 261 -14.82 -12.76 11.12
C LEU A 261 -16.13 -12.20 10.55
N ILE A 262 -16.91 -13.03 9.83
CA ILE A 262 -18.20 -12.62 9.26
C ILE A 262 -19.17 -12.18 10.36
N ASP A 263 -19.26 -12.94 11.46
CA ASP A 263 -20.06 -12.57 12.64
C ASP A 263 -19.61 -11.25 13.28
N LEU A 264 -18.30 -10.96 13.24
CA LEU A 264 -17.77 -9.69 13.72
C LEU A 264 -18.11 -8.53 12.77
N PHE A 265 -18.00 -8.74 11.46
CA PHE A 265 -18.34 -7.74 10.43
C PHE A 265 -19.84 -7.39 10.42
N ALA A 266 -20.71 -8.36 10.73
CA ALA A 266 -22.14 -8.10 10.87
C ALA A 266 -22.44 -7.15 12.04
N ARG A 267 -21.67 -7.23 13.13
CA ARG A 267 -21.81 -6.37 14.31
C ARG A 267 -21.10 -5.02 14.18
N PHE A 268 -19.99 -5.00 13.45
CA PHE A 268 -19.13 -3.83 13.28
C PHE A 268 -18.73 -3.66 11.80
N PRO A 269 -19.65 -3.17 10.93
CA PRO A 269 -19.42 -3.09 9.49
C PRO A 269 -18.21 -2.23 9.08
N GLU A 270 -17.84 -1.24 9.90
CA GLU A 270 -16.67 -0.38 9.72
C GLU A 270 -15.33 -1.12 9.87
N SER A 271 -15.35 -2.29 10.54
CA SER A 271 -14.17 -3.13 10.75
C SER A 271 -13.92 -4.13 9.63
N LYS A 272 -14.79 -4.17 8.61
CA LYS A 272 -14.66 -5.08 7.47
C LYS A 272 -13.29 -4.95 6.85
N THR A 273 -12.68 -6.09 6.59
CA THR A 273 -11.41 -6.23 5.88
C THR A 273 -11.53 -7.40 4.92
N SER A 274 -10.53 -7.58 4.07
CA SER A 274 -10.56 -8.61 3.05
C SER A 274 -10.32 -10.01 3.62
N VAL A 275 -11.31 -10.89 3.41
CA VAL A 275 -11.19 -12.34 3.63
C VAL A 275 -10.60 -13.01 2.37
N SER A 276 -9.36 -12.66 2.04
CA SER A 276 -8.62 -13.26 0.93
C SER A 276 -7.77 -14.46 1.39
N PRO A 277 -7.59 -15.53 0.59
CA PRO A 277 -6.65 -16.60 0.92
C PRO A 277 -5.20 -16.11 1.11
N ASN A 278 -4.83 -14.94 0.59
CA ASN A 278 -3.51 -14.36 0.88
C ASN A 278 -3.42 -13.76 2.29
N ASN A 279 -4.55 -13.29 2.82
CA ASN A 279 -4.63 -12.61 4.11
C ASN A 279 -4.91 -13.57 5.27
N ILE A 280 -5.35 -14.79 4.97
CA ILE A 280 -5.54 -15.86 5.96
C ILE A 280 -4.26 -16.69 6.02
N PHE A 281 -3.53 -16.57 7.12
CA PHE A 281 -2.36 -17.42 7.40
C PHE A 281 -2.79 -18.62 8.23
N VAL A 282 -2.19 -19.76 7.93
CA VAL A 282 -2.42 -21.03 8.61
C VAL A 282 -1.14 -21.45 9.30
N VAL A 283 -1.25 -21.74 10.60
CA VAL A 283 -0.19 -22.32 11.42
C VAL A 283 -0.59 -23.74 11.75
N GLU A 284 0.24 -24.70 11.35
CA GLU A 284 0.06 -26.12 11.64
C GLU A 284 1.02 -26.53 12.77
N GLU A 285 0.46 -27.01 13.88
CA GLU A 285 1.20 -27.52 15.04
C GLU A 285 0.74 -28.95 15.32
N GLY A 286 1.48 -29.93 14.81
CA GLY A 286 1.11 -31.34 14.90
C GLY A 286 -0.23 -31.62 14.22
N GLU A 287 -1.24 -32.00 15.02
CA GLU A 287 -2.60 -32.25 14.52
C GLU A 287 -3.54 -31.05 14.67
N CYS A 288 -3.02 -29.88 15.07
CA CYS A 288 -3.81 -28.66 15.18
C CYS A 288 -3.49 -27.71 14.02
N ALA A 289 -4.53 -27.06 13.50
CA ALA A 289 -4.40 -25.93 12.58
C ALA A 289 -5.08 -24.71 13.21
N ARG A 290 -4.38 -23.58 13.25
CA ARG A 290 -4.92 -22.30 13.70
C ARG A 290 -4.74 -21.26 12.61
N CYS A 291 -5.69 -20.35 12.50
CA CYS A 291 -5.66 -19.28 11.53
C CYS A 291 -5.40 -17.94 12.19
N LEU A 292 -4.77 -17.06 11.43
CA LEU A 292 -4.52 -15.68 11.81
C LEU A 292 -4.71 -14.78 10.59
N LEU A 293 -5.17 -13.55 10.85
CA LEU A 293 -5.45 -12.58 9.80
C LEU A 293 -4.28 -11.60 9.68
N VAL A 294 -3.80 -11.45 8.46
CA VAL A 294 -2.78 -10.47 8.08
C VAL A 294 -3.39 -9.43 7.14
N ASP A 295 -2.71 -8.29 7.03
CA ASP A 295 -3.14 -7.18 6.17
C ASP A 295 -4.59 -6.74 6.45
N THR A 296 -4.82 -6.26 7.67
CA THR A 296 -6.12 -5.82 8.20
C THR A 296 -6.57 -4.47 7.65
N GLY A 297 -6.20 -4.19 6.39
CA GLY A 297 -6.62 -3.01 5.66
C GLY A 297 -8.15 -2.90 5.63
N PRO A 298 -8.73 -1.71 5.92
CA PRO A 298 -10.17 -1.56 5.93
C PRO A 298 -10.74 -1.70 4.51
N ALA A 299 -11.70 -2.59 4.36
CA ALA A 299 -12.45 -2.84 3.12
C ALA A 299 -13.98 -2.72 3.38
N PRO A 300 -14.48 -1.53 3.81
CA PRO A 300 -15.88 -1.35 4.20
C PRO A 300 -16.87 -1.58 3.05
N ALA A 301 -16.40 -1.49 1.81
CA ALA A 301 -17.20 -1.74 0.61
C ALA A 301 -17.46 -3.23 0.35
N HIS A 302 -16.77 -4.15 1.03
CA HIS A 302 -17.01 -5.58 0.88
C HIS A 302 -18.38 -5.95 1.45
N ASP A 303 -19.15 -6.73 0.68
CA ASP A 303 -20.42 -7.28 1.10
C ASP A 303 -20.28 -8.77 1.39
N TYR A 304 -20.45 -9.12 2.66
CA TYR A 304 -20.40 -10.50 3.18
C TYR A 304 -21.80 -11.01 3.56
N SER A 305 -22.87 -10.28 3.24
CA SER A 305 -24.24 -10.64 3.63
C SER A 305 -24.74 -11.97 3.08
N ARG A 306 -24.15 -12.44 1.98
CA ARG A 306 -24.43 -13.73 1.34
C ARG A 306 -23.25 -14.70 1.41
N PHE A 307 -22.35 -14.50 2.37
CA PHE A 307 -21.16 -15.34 2.48
C PHE A 307 -21.54 -16.81 2.72
N ASP A 308 -21.08 -17.69 1.84
CA ASP A 308 -21.15 -19.14 1.98
C ASP A 308 -19.74 -19.72 2.02
N PHE A 309 -19.45 -20.56 3.01
CA PHE A 309 -18.11 -21.09 3.18
C PHE A 309 -17.74 -22.13 2.13
N ASP A 310 -18.70 -22.95 1.68
CA ASP A 310 -18.42 -23.99 0.71
C ASP A 310 -18.12 -23.35 -0.66
N GLU A 311 -18.89 -22.34 -1.08
CA GLU A 311 -18.59 -21.52 -2.25
C GLU A 311 -17.25 -20.79 -2.12
N TYR A 312 -16.95 -20.22 -0.95
CA TYR A 312 -15.67 -19.59 -0.69
C TYR A 312 -14.51 -20.57 -0.89
N TRP A 313 -14.61 -21.76 -0.31
CA TRP A 313 -13.56 -22.77 -0.33
C TRP A 313 -13.38 -23.41 -1.71
N GLU A 314 -14.48 -23.80 -2.36
CA GLU A 314 -14.46 -24.59 -3.61
C GLU A 314 -14.27 -23.73 -4.85
N VAL A 315 -14.67 -22.45 -4.80
CA VAL A 315 -14.68 -21.56 -5.98
C VAL A 315 -13.77 -20.35 -5.75
N THR A 316 -14.04 -19.56 -4.72
CA THR A 316 -13.37 -18.25 -4.54
C THR A 316 -11.88 -18.40 -4.27
N VAL A 317 -11.48 -19.35 -3.40
CA VAL A 317 -10.08 -19.57 -3.06
C VAL A 317 -9.27 -20.03 -4.29
N PRO A 318 -9.67 -21.08 -5.03
CA PRO A 318 -8.99 -21.46 -6.26
C PRO A 318 -8.88 -20.33 -7.29
N GLU A 319 -9.96 -19.59 -7.55
CA GLU A 319 -9.93 -18.48 -8.51
C GLU A 319 -8.97 -17.36 -8.11
N LYS A 320 -8.95 -16.98 -6.82
CA LYS A 320 -8.01 -15.95 -6.34
C LYS A 320 -6.56 -16.44 -6.45
N ILE A 321 -6.29 -17.70 -6.14
CA ILE A 321 -4.96 -18.30 -6.27
C ILE A 321 -4.51 -18.30 -7.73
N GLU A 322 -5.38 -18.67 -8.68
CA GLU A 322 -5.06 -18.61 -10.11
C GLU A 322 -4.71 -17.19 -10.57
N ARG A 323 -5.46 -16.19 -10.10
CA ARG A 323 -5.16 -14.77 -10.38
C ARG A 323 -3.81 -14.35 -9.78
N TYR A 324 -3.49 -14.79 -8.57
CA TYR A 324 -2.19 -14.49 -7.94
C TYR A 324 -1.03 -15.08 -8.73
N ARG A 325 -1.18 -16.29 -9.28
CA ARG A 325 -0.18 -16.88 -10.21
C ARG A 325 -0.05 -16.08 -11.49
N ALA A 326 -1.17 -15.66 -12.07
CA ALA A 326 -1.17 -14.92 -13.33
C ALA A 326 -0.41 -13.58 -13.25
N VAL A 327 -0.37 -12.96 -12.06
CA VAL A 327 0.38 -11.71 -11.83
C VAL A 327 1.75 -11.93 -11.18
N GLY A 328 2.19 -13.18 -11.00
CA GLY A 328 3.50 -13.52 -10.44
C GLY A 328 3.64 -13.26 -8.93
N TYR A 329 2.52 -13.25 -8.20
CA TYR A 329 2.52 -13.04 -6.75
C TYR A 329 2.86 -14.32 -5.97
N ILE A 330 2.51 -15.49 -6.50
CA ILE A 330 2.87 -16.83 -5.99
C ILE A 330 3.41 -17.74 -7.08
#